data_AF-A0AAV7JP81-F1
#
_entry.id   AF-A0AAV7JP81-F1
#
_cell.length_a   1.000
_cell.length_b   1.000
_cell.length_c   1.000
_cell.angle_alpha   90.00
_cell.angle_beta   90.00
_cell.angle_gamma   90.00
#
_symmetry.space_group_name_H-M   'P 1'
#
loop_
_entity.id
_entity.type
_entity.pdbx_description
1 polymer ?
#
loop_
_entity_poly.entity_id
_entity_poly.type
_entity_poly.pdbx_seq_one_letter_code
_entity_poly.pdbx_strand_id
1 'polypeptide(L)'
;MATRGKDQMLSEADITRLDIKDLNKKLKEERVSKCDCQLIKKQRRRNKMKTYRKESCQRKAKKYEKLELERQRLSDVLALLQQEVVQLRSSRSSMMENIMKHVEGEEEFLIVD
;
A
#
# COMPACT_ATOMS: atom_id res chain seq x y z
N MET A 1 12.63 -30.40 45.16
CA MET A 1 11.46 -29.51 44.96
C MET A 1 11.89 -28.28 44.20
N ALA A 2 11.18 -27.93 43.14
CA ALA A 2 11.54 -26.89 42.17
C ALA A 2 10.83 -25.56 42.48
N THR A 3 11.58 -24.55 42.87
CA THR A 3 11.18 -23.13 42.81
C THR A 3 12.45 -22.26 42.70
N ARG A 4 12.93 -22.03 41.48
CA ARG A 4 13.69 -20.80 41.14
C ARG A 4 12.81 -20.06 40.15
N GLY A 5 11.94 -19.17 40.63
CA GLY A 5 12.32 -17.77 40.87
C GLY A 5 12.46 -17.08 39.51
N LYS A 6 11.35 -16.76 38.84
CA LYS A 6 10.96 -15.37 38.53
C LYS A 6 11.86 -14.31 39.21
N ASP A 7 13.10 -14.16 38.75
CA ASP A 7 13.89 -12.95 38.96
C ASP A 7 14.37 -12.46 37.60
N GLN A 8 13.97 -11.24 37.26
CA GLN A 8 14.07 -10.62 35.94
C GLN A 8 15.53 -10.42 35.50
N MET A 9 16.08 -11.32 34.67
CA MET A 9 17.38 -11.12 34.01
C MET A 9 17.23 -10.34 32.68
N LEU A 10 16.82 -9.07 32.76
CA LEU A 10 16.44 -8.17 31.64
C LEU A 10 14.99 -8.32 31.15
N SER A 11 14.32 -7.18 31.02
CA SER A 11 13.02 -7.07 30.35
C SER A 11 13.14 -7.42 28.86
N GLU A 12 12.12 -8.03 28.29
CA GLU A 12 12.05 -8.30 26.84
C GLU A 12 12.16 -7.02 26.00
N ALA A 13 11.71 -5.89 26.56
CA ALA A 13 11.87 -4.57 25.96
C ALA A 13 13.36 -4.18 25.87
N ASP A 14 14.12 -4.37 26.96
CA ASP A 14 15.56 -4.07 27.01
C ASP A 14 16.35 -4.97 26.06
N ILE A 15 16.02 -6.26 26.03
CA ILE A 15 16.64 -7.24 25.13
C ILE A 15 16.49 -6.82 23.66
N THR A 16 15.39 -6.15 23.31
CA THR A 16 15.11 -5.74 21.93
C THR A 16 15.66 -4.34 21.61
N ARG A 17 15.44 -3.36 22.51
CA ARG A 17 15.75 -1.94 22.30
C ARG A 17 17.22 -1.56 22.44
N LEU A 18 17.94 -2.11 23.42
CA LEU A 18 19.32 -1.70 23.72
C LEU A 18 20.25 -1.89 22.52
N ASP A 19 21.30 -1.09 22.37
CA ASP A 19 22.43 -1.42 21.48
C ASP A 19 23.05 -2.78 21.89
N ILE A 20 23.68 -3.49 20.96
CA ILE A 20 24.49 -4.66 21.28
C ILE A 20 25.61 -4.34 22.29
N LYS A 21 26.21 -3.14 22.26
CA LYS A 21 27.22 -2.74 23.26
C LYS A 21 26.61 -2.59 24.65
N ASP A 22 25.49 -1.86 24.76
CA ASP A 22 24.78 -1.67 26.02
C ASP A 22 24.22 -2.98 26.56
N LEU A 23 23.69 -3.84 25.69
CA LEU A 23 23.23 -5.17 26.07
C LEU A 23 24.39 -6.01 26.63
N ASN A 24 25.55 -6.01 25.97
CA ASN A 24 26.72 -6.76 26.48
C ASN A 24 27.24 -6.18 27.80
N LYS A 25 27.22 -4.85 27.97
CA LYS A 25 27.60 -4.18 29.22
C LYS A 25 26.68 -4.61 30.36
N LYS A 26 25.37 -4.52 30.15
CA LYS A 26 24.36 -4.90 31.14
C LYS A 26 24.41 -6.38 31.50
N LEU A 27 24.61 -7.26 30.50
CA LEU A 27 24.83 -8.69 30.74
C LEU A 27 26.10 -8.98 31.58
N LYS A 28 27.15 -8.17 31.42
CA LYS A 28 28.39 -8.31 32.22
C LYS A 28 28.18 -7.80 33.64
N GLU A 29 27.48 -6.68 33.82
CA GLU A 29 27.15 -6.08 35.12
C GLU A 29 26.27 -7.01 35.95
N GLU A 30 25.28 -7.67 35.32
CA GLU A 30 24.39 -8.65 35.95
C GLU A 30 25.05 -10.04 36.13
N ARG A 31 26.34 -10.19 35.79
CA ARG A 31 27.10 -11.45 35.89
C ARG A 31 26.40 -12.64 35.22
N VAL A 32 25.76 -12.40 34.08
CA VAL A 32 25.02 -13.42 33.33
C VAL A 32 25.97 -14.49 32.81
N SER A 33 25.59 -15.76 32.93
CA SER A 33 26.42 -16.86 32.43
C SER A 33 26.59 -16.78 30.91
N LYS A 34 27.68 -17.37 30.40
CA LYS A 34 27.94 -17.41 28.94
C LYS A 34 26.81 -18.13 28.18
N CYS A 35 26.22 -19.17 28.79
CA CYS A 35 25.11 -19.92 28.20
C CYS A 35 23.85 -19.03 28.10
N ASP A 36 23.52 -18.33 29.19
CA ASP A 36 22.34 -17.47 29.25
C ASP A 36 22.49 -16.25 28.33
N CYS A 37 23.69 -15.70 28.19
CA CYS A 37 24.00 -14.67 27.21
C CYS A 37 23.68 -15.11 25.77
N GLN A 38 23.97 -16.38 25.42
CA GLN A 38 23.62 -16.91 24.10
C GLN A 38 22.11 -17.05 23.94
N LEU A 39 21.40 -17.49 24.97
CA LEU A 39 19.93 -17.59 24.96
C LEU A 39 19.28 -16.21 24.77
N ILE A 40 19.74 -15.20 25.51
CA ILE A 40 19.25 -13.82 25.40
C ILE A 40 19.50 -13.24 24.00
N LYS A 41 20.69 -13.48 23.41
CA LYS A 41 21.00 -13.04 22.04
C LYS A 41 20.15 -13.76 20.99
N LYS A 42 19.87 -15.06 21.18
CA LYS A 42 18.94 -15.81 20.31
C LYS A 42 17.51 -15.24 20.42
N GLN A 43 17.05 -14.94 21.63
CA GLN A 43 15.75 -14.32 21.85
C GLN A 43 15.65 -12.94 21.19
N ARG A 44 16.67 -12.09 21.35
CA ARG A 44 16.78 -10.79 20.66
C ARG A 44 16.63 -10.94 19.15
N ARG A 45 17.34 -11.90 18.54
CA ARG A 45 17.26 -12.15 17.09
C ARG A 45 15.85 -12.55 16.67
N ARG A 46 15.19 -13.45 17.42
CA ARG A 46 13.80 -13.87 17.15
C ARG A 46 12.84 -12.69 17.23
N ASN A 47 12.98 -11.84 18.24
CA ASN A 47 12.13 -10.67 18.44
C ASN A 47 12.31 -9.64 17.31
N LYS A 48 13.55 -9.31 16.94
CA LYS A 48 13.81 -8.44 15.78
C LYS A 48 13.23 -9.01 14.49
N MET A 49 13.38 -10.31 14.26
CA MET A 49 12.80 -10.97 13.08
C MET A 49 11.28 -10.86 13.04
N LYS A 50 10.60 -11.02 14.18
CA LYS A 50 9.14 -10.83 14.29
C LYS A 50 8.74 -9.40 13.92
N THR A 51 9.47 -8.40 14.41
CA THR A 51 9.25 -7.00 14.05
C THR A 51 9.47 -6.75 12.56
N TYR A 52 10.60 -7.22 11.99
CA TYR A 52 10.87 -7.07 10.55
C TYR A 52 9.80 -7.73 9.67
N ARG A 53 9.30 -8.90 10.08
CA ARG A 53 8.20 -9.57 9.37
C ARG A 53 6.93 -8.72 9.41
N LYS A 54 6.57 -8.20 10.59
CA LYS A 54 5.40 -7.31 10.76
C LYS A 54 5.51 -6.07 9.89
N GLU A 55 6.64 -5.37 9.94
CA GLU A 55 6.89 -4.18 9.14
C GLU A 55 6.88 -4.46 7.64
N SER A 56 7.45 -5.60 7.22
CA SER A 56 7.44 -6.04 5.82
C SER A 56 6.00 -6.27 5.33
N CYS A 57 5.18 -6.99 6.12
CA CYS A 57 3.76 -7.18 5.83
C CYS A 57 3.01 -5.84 5.78
N GLN A 58 3.27 -4.92 6.72
CA GLN A 58 2.65 -3.59 6.73
C GLN A 58 3.04 -2.76 5.51
N ARG A 59 4.31 -2.76 5.09
CA ARG A 59 4.76 -2.07 3.87
C ARG A 59 4.07 -2.64 2.62
N LYS A 60 3.94 -3.97 2.54
CA LYS A 60 3.21 -4.62 1.44
C LYS A 60 1.73 -4.21 1.45
N ALA A 61 1.06 -4.26 2.61
CA ALA A 61 -0.34 -3.86 2.74
C ALA A 61 -0.57 -2.41 2.29
N LYS A 62 0.25 -1.47 2.76
CA LYS A 62 0.20 -0.06 2.31
C LYS A 62 0.44 0.10 0.82
N LYS A 63 1.30 -0.73 0.21
CA LYS A 63 1.52 -0.71 -1.24
C LYS A 63 0.28 -1.18 -1.99
N TYR A 64 -0.36 -2.26 -1.55
CA TYR A 64 -1.61 -2.74 -2.15
C TYR A 64 -2.74 -1.73 -2.01
N GLU A 65 -2.89 -1.11 -0.85
CA GLU A 65 -3.88 -0.05 -0.61
C GLU A 65 -3.69 1.12 -1.59
N LYS A 66 -2.46 1.58 -1.78
CA LYS A 66 -2.16 2.64 -2.76
C LYS A 66 -2.52 2.24 -4.20
N LEU A 67 -2.16 1.02 -4.59
CA LEU A 67 -2.48 0.50 -5.93
C LEU A 67 -4.00 0.37 -6.13
N GLU A 68 -4.74 -0.01 -5.10
CA GLU A 68 -6.19 -0.11 -5.17
C GLU A 68 -6.86 1.27 -5.31
N LEU A 69 -6.39 2.27 -4.56
CA LEU A 69 -6.85 3.66 -4.71
C LEU A 69 -6.54 4.21 -6.11
N GLU A 70 -5.36 3.90 -6.65
CA GLU A 70 -4.97 4.33 -8.00
C GLU A 70 -5.81 3.62 -9.07
N ARG A 71 -6.05 2.32 -8.92
CA ARG A 71 -6.96 1.54 -9.78
C ARG A 71 -8.36 2.15 -9.80
N GLN A 72 -8.91 2.47 -8.63
CA GLN A 72 -10.23 3.10 -8.53
C GLN A 72 -10.25 4.47 -9.21
N ARG A 73 -9.26 5.33 -8.90
CA ARG A 73 -9.14 6.65 -9.53
C ARG A 73 -9.08 6.58 -11.05
N LEU A 74 -8.27 5.67 -11.60
CA LEU A 74 -8.17 5.47 -13.05
C LEU A 74 -9.48 4.94 -13.65
N SER A 75 -10.19 4.05 -12.94
CA SER A 75 -11.50 3.56 -13.36
C SER A 75 -12.53 4.70 -13.43
N ASP A 76 -12.54 5.59 -12.44
CA ASP A 76 -13.47 6.72 -12.40
C ASP A 76 -13.18 7.70 -13.55
N VAL A 77 -11.90 7.98 -13.83
CA VAL A 77 -11.48 8.81 -14.97
C VAL A 77 -11.88 8.18 -16.29
N LEU A 78 -11.68 6.87 -16.46
CA LEU A 78 -12.10 6.17 -17.67
C LEU A 78 -13.61 6.25 -17.89
N ALA A 79 -14.42 6.13 -16.83
CA ALA A 79 -15.87 6.25 -16.93
C ALA A 79 -16.30 7.65 -17.41
N LEU A 80 -15.68 8.71 -16.87
CA LEU A 80 -15.94 10.08 -17.31
C LEU A 80 -15.56 10.31 -18.77
N LEU A 81 -14.37 9.86 -19.18
CA LEU A 81 -13.92 9.99 -20.56
C LEU A 81 -14.79 9.19 -21.54
N GLN A 82 -15.25 8.00 -21.15
CA GLN A 82 -16.19 7.22 -21.95
C GLN A 82 -17.53 7.96 -22.12
N GLN A 83 -18.03 8.57 -21.06
CA GLN A 83 -19.26 9.37 -21.12
C GLN A 83 -19.10 10.58 -22.06
N GLU A 84 -17.98 11.29 -21.97
CA GLU A 84 -17.66 12.43 -22.85
C GLU A 84 -17.57 11.99 -24.32
N VAL A 85 -16.91 10.88 -24.60
CA VAL A 85 -16.85 10.32 -25.97
C VAL A 85 -18.24 9.98 -26.51
N VAL A 86 -19.13 9.43 -25.68
CA VAL A 86 -20.52 9.15 -26.08
C VAL A 86 -21.27 10.44 -26.40
N GLN A 87 -21.15 11.46 -25.54
CA GLN A 87 -21.78 12.76 -25.77
C GLN A 87 -21.27 13.41 -27.06
N LEU A 88 -19.96 13.47 -27.27
CA LEU A 88 -19.36 14.04 -28.47
C LEU A 88 -19.79 13.30 -29.74
N ARG A 89 -19.88 11.96 -29.69
CA ARG A 89 -20.40 11.17 -30.81
C ARG A 89 -21.85 11.50 -31.13
N SER A 90 -22.70 11.63 -30.11
CA SER A 90 -24.11 12.02 -30.27
C SER A 90 -24.26 13.43 -30.87
N SER A 91 -23.52 14.41 -30.34
CA SER A 91 -23.50 15.78 -30.86
C SER A 91 -23.01 15.83 -32.30
N ARG A 92 -21.96 15.07 -32.63
CA ARG A 92 -21.46 14.95 -34.01
C ARG A 92 -22.52 14.36 -34.93
N SER A 93 -23.18 13.27 -34.55
CA SER A 93 -24.24 12.67 -35.35
C SER A 93 -25.40 13.65 -35.59
N SER A 94 -25.83 14.36 -34.55
CA SER A 94 -26.89 15.37 -34.66
C SER A 94 -26.51 16.53 -35.59
N MET A 95 -25.26 16.98 -35.51
CA MET A 95 -24.73 18.03 -36.40
C MET A 95 -24.70 17.57 -37.86
N MET A 96 -24.25 16.33 -38.12
CA MET A 96 -24.24 15.76 -39.47
C MET A 96 -25.65 15.64 -40.04
N GLU A 97 -26.63 15.20 -39.25
CA GLU A 97 -28.03 15.12 -39.69
C GLU A 97 -28.59 16.50 -40.07
N ASN A 98 -28.30 17.53 -39.27
CA ASN A 98 -28.72 18.90 -39.57
C ASN A 98 -28.08 19.45 -40.86
N ILE A 99 -26.79 19.16 -41.08
CA ILE A 99 -26.08 19.54 -42.32
C ILE A 99 -26.72 18.85 -43.53
N MET A 100 -26.98 17.54 -43.46
CA MET A 100 -27.60 16.80 -44.57
C MET A 100 -28.97 17.36 -44.94
N LYS A 101 -29.82 17.68 -43.95
CA LYS A 101 -31.13 18.30 -44.19
C LYS A 101 -31.04 19.66 -44.88
N HIS A 102 -30.02 20.46 -44.59
CA HIS A 102 -29.82 21.74 -45.26
C HIS A 102 -29.36 21.56 -46.72
N VAL A 103 -28.47 20.60 -46.98
CA VAL A 103 -28.00 20.28 -48.33
C VAL A 103 -29.14 19.74 -49.21
N GLU A 104 -29.96 18.82 -48.68
CA GLU A 104 -31.13 18.29 -49.39
C GLU A 104 -32.17 19.37 -49.67
N GLY A 105 -32.40 20.29 -48.71
CA GLY A 105 -33.29 21.43 -48.92
C GLY A 105 -32.81 22.39 -50.00
N GLU A 106 -31.50 22.66 -50.09
CA GLU A 106 -30.93 23.51 -51.14
C GLU A 106 -30.98 22.85 -52.53
N GLU A 107 -30.83 21.52 -52.62
CA GLU A 107 -31.00 20.78 -53.87
C GLU A 107 -32.46 20.78 -54.36
N GLU A 108 -33.45 20.72 -53.48
CA GLU A 108 -34.87 20.84 -53.85
C GLU A 108 -35.22 22.23 -54.44
N PHE A 109 -34.52 23.29 -54.03
CA PHE A 109 -34.71 24.64 -54.60
C PHE A 109 -34.01 24.87 -55.95
N LEU A 110 -33.01 24.03 -56.31
CA LEU A 110 -32.27 24.13 -57.57
C LEU A 110 -32.91 23.34 -58.73
N ILE A 111 -33.94 22.53 -58.45
CA ILE A 111 -34.76 21.83 -59.45
C ILE A 111 -36.05 22.64 -59.68
N VAL A 112 -35.89 23.93 -60.01
CA VAL A 112 -36.97 24.73 -60.60
C VAL A 112 -36.35 25.55 -61.73
N ASP A 113 -36.14 24.89 -62.87
CA ASP A 113 -36.34 25.39 -64.24
C ASP A 113 -36.13 24.26 -65.26
#